data_AF-A0AAT9LTG0-F1
#
_entry.id   AF-A0AAT9LTG0-F1
#
_cell.length_a   1.000
_cell.length_b   1.000
_cell.length_c   1.000
_cell.angle_alpha   90.00
_cell.angle_beta   90.00
_cell.angle_gamma   90.00
#
_symmetry.space_group_name_H-M   'P 1'
#
loop_
_entity.id
_entity.type
_entity.pdbx_description
1 polymer ?
#
loop_
_entity_poly.entity_id
_entity_poly.type
_entity_poly.pdbx_seq_one_letter_code
_entity_poly.pdbx_strand_id
1 'polypeptide(L)'
;MLRRVLLALLVVVMGASLAAASQATAAPHDSYLVTLYGWPDNSPPGGDIAYPQIHQSAGGTGTYDDPITFATDKGELAPGTRVYYPYLKRYFIMEDGCVECSQDWQNGKRHIDLWVGGEGGDANAVINCEDALTQDSGDVIIDPDPNQPVDSGSVFNSSDNSCYQPSGSAAKANARPAAAKPASAKPASAKPRSDDGNPTADQLLAKTAQCNQVSNGTYSDKNGGQTPICGAGDAYFWTSGMAVDCDGQRTATCNENTDCCFYNDTSFHQSDGKPFDAAQVPYVVIPLPSSRWNYGDAGVEGGDVLAVIYHGHVEYAVFGDEGPDDSIGEASYATAKSLGIDPDPKNGGTSDKVTYIVFKNSKVSPVENHESAVAQGRKFAQQFVDGS
;
A
#
# COMPACT_ATOMS: atom_id res chain seq x y z
N MET A 1 31.17 98.21 -7.02
CA MET A 1 31.93 96.99 -7.37
C MET A 1 30.96 95.84 -7.49
N LEU A 2 30.95 95.16 -8.64
CA LEU A 2 30.13 94.00 -8.96
C LEU A 2 30.27 92.89 -7.91
N ARG A 3 29.17 92.25 -7.52
CA ARG A 3 29.16 90.79 -7.30
C ARG A 3 27.77 90.22 -7.57
N ARG A 4 27.75 89.34 -8.56
CA ARG A 4 26.64 88.54 -9.05
C ARG A 4 26.15 87.61 -7.93
N VAL A 5 24.83 87.49 -7.76
CA VAL A 5 24.22 86.34 -7.08
C VAL A 5 23.23 85.74 -8.05
N LEU A 6 23.60 84.58 -8.61
CA LEU A 6 22.67 83.61 -9.19
C LEU A 6 21.82 83.08 -8.03
N LEU A 7 20.49 83.08 -8.18
CA LEU A 7 19.63 82.15 -7.44
C LEU A 7 18.80 81.38 -8.46
N ALA A 8 19.03 80.06 -8.48
CA ALA A 8 18.42 79.10 -9.39
C ALA A 8 16.92 78.94 -9.11
N LEU A 9 16.11 78.88 -10.17
CA LEU A 9 14.73 78.42 -10.09
C LEU A 9 14.73 76.94 -9.69
N LEU A 10 14.18 76.63 -8.52
CA LEU A 10 13.77 75.27 -8.16
C LEU A 10 12.46 74.96 -8.89
N VAL A 11 12.53 74.14 -9.93
CA VAL A 11 11.35 73.49 -10.52
C VAL A 11 11.10 72.22 -9.70
N VAL A 12 10.05 72.23 -8.87
CA VAL A 12 9.57 71.03 -8.18
C VAL A 12 8.74 70.23 -9.17
N VAL A 13 9.36 69.21 -9.77
CA VAL A 13 8.64 68.17 -10.52
C VAL A 13 8.07 67.19 -9.49
N MET A 14 6.77 67.29 -9.20
CA MET A 14 6.05 66.23 -8.49
C MET A 14 5.89 65.04 -9.45
N GLY A 15 6.87 64.14 -9.42
CA GLY A 15 6.75 62.84 -10.07
C GLY A 15 5.70 62.01 -9.35
N ALA A 16 4.53 61.83 -9.97
CA ALA A 16 3.59 60.80 -9.56
C ALA A 16 4.24 59.44 -9.84
N SER A 17 4.80 58.82 -8.81
CA SER A 17 5.23 57.42 -8.83
C SER A 17 3.99 56.55 -8.97
N LEU A 18 3.67 56.16 -10.21
CA LEU A 18 2.85 54.98 -10.48
C LEU A 18 3.66 53.78 -9.98
N ALA A 19 3.47 53.42 -8.70
CA ALA A 19 3.84 52.10 -8.23
C ALA A 19 2.98 51.11 -9.01
N ALA A 20 3.56 50.45 -10.00
CA ALA A 20 2.97 49.26 -10.59
C ALA A 20 2.84 48.25 -9.45
N ALA A 21 1.62 48.07 -8.93
CA ALA A 21 1.32 46.95 -8.08
C ALA A 21 1.57 45.69 -8.93
N SER A 22 2.69 45.01 -8.67
CA SER A 22 2.93 43.68 -9.20
C SER A 22 1.78 42.83 -8.67
N GLN A 23 0.83 42.48 -9.52
CA GLN A 23 -0.17 41.49 -9.15
C GLN A 23 0.60 40.20 -8.91
N ALA A 24 0.67 39.77 -7.65
CA ALA A 24 1.17 38.44 -7.34
C ALA A 24 0.26 37.45 -8.06
N THR A 25 0.78 36.80 -9.09
CA THR A 25 0.12 35.66 -9.71
C THR A 25 0.01 34.57 -8.65
N ALA A 26 -1.19 34.01 -8.47
CA ALA A 26 -1.37 32.88 -7.56
C ALA A 26 -0.39 31.77 -7.93
N ALA A 27 0.22 31.13 -6.93
CA ALA A 27 1.10 30.00 -7.16
C ALA A 27 0.35 28.92 -7.96
N PRO A 28 1.00 28.30 -8.96
CA PRO A 28 0.39 27.22 -9.72
C PRO A 28 0.02 26.08 -8.75
N HIS A 29 -1.18 25.55 -8.92
CA HIS A 29 -1.65 24.38 -8.19
C HIS A 29 -2.31 23.42 -9.16
N ASP A 30 -2.25 22.15 -8.86
CA ASP A 30 -2.75 21.09 -9.72
C ASP A 30 -3.25 19.91 -8.88
N SER A 31 -4.13 19.11 -9.47
CA SER A 31 -4.59 17.85 -8.87
C SER A 31 -3.57 16.74 -9.13
N TYR A 32 -3.20 16.04 -8.06
CA TYR A 32 -2.33 14.87 -8.05
C TYR A 32 -3.05 13.69 -7.41
N LEU A 33 -2.74 12.47 -7.85
CA LEU A 33 -2.78 11.34 -6.92
C LEU A 33 -1.68 11.59 -5.87
N VAL A 34 -2.06 11.59 -4.60
CA VAL A 34 -1.12 11.80 -3.50
C VAL A 34 -1.12 10.55 -2.65
N THR A 35 -0.09 9.73 -2.80
CA THR A 35 0.22 8.63 -1.88
C THR A 35 1.28 9.07 -0.89
N LEU A 36 1.53 8.21 0.07
CA LEU A 36 2.54 8.39 1.09
C LEU A 36 3.39 7.14 1.17
N TYR A 37 4.63 7.33 1.58
CA TYR A 37 5.61 6.28 1.83
C TYR A 37 6.42 6.61 3.08
N GLY A 38 7.11 5.61 3.61
CA GLY A 38 7.84 5.73 4.85
C GLY A 38 9.08 4.85 4.90
N TRP A 39 9.66 4.77 6.08
CA TRP A 39 10.85 3.96 6.32
C TRP A 39 10.72 2.48 5.91
N PRO A 40 9.60 1.77 6.17
CA PRO A 40 9.53 0.34 5.90
C PRO A 40 9.37 -0.02 4.42
N ASP A 41 8.80 0.86 3.61
CA ASP A 41 8.39 0.65 2.21
C ASP A 41 9.19 1.49 1.20
N ASN A 42 10.02 2.42 1.67
CA ASN A 42 11.12 2.93 0.85
C ASN A 42 12.00 1.77 0.38
N SER A 43 12.54 1.84 -0.84
CA SER A 43 13.10 0.66 -1.52
C SER A 43 14.60 0.84 -1.86
N PRO A 44 15.53 0.21 -1.11
CA PRO A 44 15.32 -0.68 0.05
C PRO A 44 14.90 0.08 1.33
N PRO A 45 14.35 -0.62 2.35
CA PRO A 45 13.86 0.03 3.57
C PRO A 45 14.93 0.87 4.25
N GLY A 46 14.57 2.10 4.61
CA GLY A 46 15.52 3.10 5.04
C GLY A 46 15.12 4.50 4.60
N GLY A 47 16.00 5.46 4.85
CA GLY A 47 15.82 6.84 4.40
C GLY A 47 16.68 7.20 3.20
N ASP A 48 17.16 6.25 2.39
CA ASP A 48 17.95 6.58 1.21
C ASP A 48 17.09 7.35 0.19
N ILE A 49 17.71 8.29 -0.53
CA ILE A 49 17.03 9.17 -1.50
C ILE A 49 17.81 9.26 -2.81
N ALA A 50 17.11 9.28 -3.94
CA ALA A 50 17.72 9.26 -5.27
C ALA A 50 18.36 10.61 -5.71
N TYR A 51 17.86 11.73 -5.21
CA TYR A 51 18.24 13.08 -5.63
C TYR A 51 18.47 14.06 -4.46
N PRO A 52 19.45 13.82 -3.56
CA PRO A 52 19.76 14.72 -2.44
C PRO A 52 19.85 16.19 -2.85
N GLN A 53 19.09 17.08 -2.20
CA GLN A 53 19.18 18.53 -2.40
C GLN A 53 19.63 19.23 -1.14
N ILE A 54 18.81 19.16 -0.08
CA ILE A 54 19.09 19.75 1.23
C ILE A 54 19.19 18.67 2.30
N HIS A 55 18.54 17.52 2.12
CA HIS A 55 18.73 16.35 2.96
C HIS A 55 19.73 15.37 2.33
N GLN A 56 20.32 14.53 3.18
CA GLN A 56 21.12 13.36 2.77
C GLN A 56 20.34 12.05 2.96
N SER A 57 19.14 12.14 3.52
CA SER A 57 18.22 11.03 3.80
C SER A 57 16.80 11.60 3.89
N ALA A 58 15.77 10.82 3.52
CA ALA A 58 14.39 11.23 3.56
C ALA A 58 13.99 11.73 4.95
N GLY A 59 13.44 12.94 5.04
CA GLY A 59 13.19 13.59 6.31
C GLY A 59 12.63 14.99 6.16
N GLY A 60 12.80 15.82 7.20
CA GLY A 60 12.33 17.20 7.27
C GLY A 60 11.19 17.41 8.29
N THR A 61 11.00 18.65 8.73
CA THR A 61 9.95 19.04 9.69
C THR A 61 8.66 19.53 9.03
N GLY A 62 8.68 19.76 7.71
CA GLY A 62 7.52 20.20 6.93
C GLY A 62 7.35 21.72 6.87
N THR A 63 8.37 22.47 7.30
CA THR A 63 8.45 23.93 7.18
C THR A 63 9.02 24.34 5.82
N TYR A 64 8.95 25.62 5.44
CA TYR A 64 9.50 26.04 4.14
C TYR A 64 11.03 25.88 4.05
N ASP A 65 11.73 26.16 5.16
CA ASP A 65 13.19 26.07 5.24
C ASP A 65 13.67 24.61 5.42
N ASP A 66 12.81 23.76 5.96
CA ASP A 66 13.05 22.33 6.21
C ASP A 66 11.82 21.50 5.77
N PRO A 67 11.55 21.45 4.45
CA PRO A 67 10.42 20.74 3.87
C PRO A 67 10.60 19.23 3.97
N ILE A 68 9.52 18.46 3.91
CA ILE A 68 9.61 16.99 3.95
C ILE A 68 10.00 16.43 2.58
N THR A 69 10.85 15.41 2.51
CA THR A 69 11.15 14.74 1.25
C THR A 69 9.88 14.17 0.59
N PHE A 70 9.78 14.26 -0.73
CA PHE A 70 8.80 13.49 -1.51
C PHE A 70 9.45 12.88 -2.75
N ALA A 71 8.79 11.86 -3.29
CA ALA A 71 9.19 11.13 -4.47
C ALA A 71 8.19 11.34 -5.62
N THR A 72 8.71 11.40 -6.85
CA THR A 72 7.91 11.43 -8.10
C THR A 72 8.83 11.13 -9.30
N ASP A 73 8.32 11.25 -10.52
CA ASP A 73 9.18 11.27 -11.72
C ASP A 73 9.92 12.62 -11.85
N LYS A 74 11.23 12.58 -12.09
CA LYS A 74 12.06 13.80 -12.27
C LYS A 74 11.64 14.66 -13.47
N GLY A 75 10.90 14.09 -14.43
CA GLY A 75 10.31 14.79 -15.57
C GLY A 75 8.92 15.34 -15.27
N GLU A 76 8.23 14.85 -14.23
CA GLU A 76 6.99 15.41 -13.72
C GLU A 76 7.28 16.66 -12.87
N LEU A 77 8.15 16.52 -11.85
CA LEU A 77 8.70 17.64 -11.08
C LEU A 77 10.21 17.49 -10.94
N ALA A 78 10.96 18.55 -11.25
CA ALA A 78 12.41 18.50 -11.19
C ALA A 78 12.92 18.36 -9.74
N PRO A 79 14.03 17.63 -9.49
CA PRO A 79 14.68 17.61 -8.18
C PRO A 79 14.91 19.02 -7.61
N GLY A 80 14.57 19.21 -6.34
CA GLY A 80 14.61 20.49 -5.63
C GLY A 80 13.35 21.33 -5.75
N THR A 81 12.36 20.91 -6.55
CA THR A 81 11.04 21.56 -6.56
C THR A 81 10.40 21.45 -5.19
N ARG A 82 9.91 22.57 -4.66
CA ARG A 82 9.12 22.59 -3.43
C ARG A 82 7.64 22.54 -3.79
N VAL A 83 6.89 21.76 -3.04
CA VAL A 83 5.43 21.76 -3.08
C VAL A 83 4.88 22.03 -1.69
N TYR A 84 3.65 22.54 -1.62
CA TYR A 84 2.90 22.61 -0.38
C TYR A 84 1.61 21.83 -0.54
N TYR A 85 1.32 20.94 0.41
CA TYR A 85 0.11 20.15 0.39
C TYR A 85 -0.86 20.64 1.49
N PRO A 86 -1.91 21.40 1.14
CA PRO A 86 -2.81 22.03 2.12
C PRO A 86 -3.53 21.05 3.04
N TYR A 87 -3.77 19.80 2.59
CA TYR A 87 -4.39 18.77 3.43
C TYR A 87 -3.51 18.44 4.65
N LEU A 88 -2.19 18.31 4.46
CA LEU A 88 -1.26 18.04 5.55
C LEU A 88 -0.66 19.30 6.18
N LYS A 89 -0.93 20.47 5.58
CA LYS A 89 -0.37 21.77 5.96
C LYS A 89 1.14 21.72 6.14
N ARG A 90 1.84 21.19 5.14
CA ARG A 90 3.30 21.00 5.16
C ARG A 90 3.88 21.27 3.80
N TYR A 91 5.13 21.74 3.81
CA TYR A 91 5.96 21.82 2.61
C TYR A 91 6.69 20.52 2.39
N PHE A 92 6.88 20.17 1.12
CA PHE A 92 7.65 19.02 0.68
C PHE A 92 8.67 19.45 -0.40
N ILE A 93 9.74 18.68 -0.57
CA ILE A 93 10.79 18.89 -1.57
C ILE A 93 11.11 17.61 -2.35
N MET A 94 11.24 17.73 -3.67
CA MET A 94 11.52 16.59 -4.54
C MET A 94 12.98 16.19 -4.37
N GLU A 95 13.22 15.10 -3.66
CA GLU A 95 14.57 14.57 -3.44
C GLU A 95 14.68 13.08 -3.72
N ASP A 96 13.59 12.43 -4.12
CA ASP A 96 13.56 10.99 -4.31
C ASP A 96 12.80 10.55 -5.57
N GLY A 97 13.00 9.30 -5.98
CA GLY A 97 12.38 8.70 -7.15
C GLY A 97 11.32 7.68 -6.77
N CYS A 98 10.21 7.66 -7.50
CA CYS A 98 9.12 6.71 -7.28
C CYS A 98 8.80 6.00 -8.60
N VAL A 99 8.93 4.66 -8.62
CA VAL A 99 8.75 3.85 -9.83
C VAL A 99 7.32 3.92 -10.35
N GLU A 100 6.33 3.83 -9.46
CA GLU A 100 4.92 3.92 -9.84
C GLU A 100 4.58 5.32 -10.37
N CYS A 101 5.09 6.37 -9.72
CA CYS A 101 4.94 7.75 -10.16
C CYS A 101 5.51 7.97 -11.56
N SER A 102 6.68 7.38 -11.86
CA SER A 102 7.27 7.38 -13.21
C SER A 102 6.38 6.69 -14.25
N GLN A 103 5.69 5.61 -13.89
CA GLN A 103 4.75 4.94 -14.80
C GLN A 103 3.48 5.76 -15.01
N ASP A 104 2.91 6.30 -13.93
CA ASP A 104 1.75 7.18 -13.98
C ASP A 104 2.02 8.41 -14.86
N TRP A 105 3.19 9.04 -14.69
CA TRP A 105 3.59 10.20 -15.48
C TRP A 105 3.66 9.90 -16.98
N GLN A 106 4.24 8.75 -17.35
CA GLN A 106 4.29 8.30 -18.75
C GLN A 106 2.90 8.06 -19.34
N ASN A 107 1.92 7.77 -18.49
CA ASN A 107 0.52 7.58 -18.86
C ASN A 107 -0.33 8.86 -18.71
N GLY A 108 0.30 10.01 -18.42
CA GLY A 108 -0.36 11.30 -18.29
C GLY A 108 -1.12 11.51 -16.98
N LYS A 109 -0.85 10.69 -15.96
CA LYS A 109 -1.38 10.84 -14.60
C LYS A 109 -0.31 11.48 -13.73
N ARG A 110 -0.72 12.46 -12.93
CA ARG A 110 0.16 13.14 -11.99
C ARG A 110 0.15 12.46 -10.64
N HIS A 111 1.32 12.15 -10.10
CA HIS A 111 1.48 11.33 -8.91
C HIS A 111 2.71 11.78 -8.10
N ILE A 112 2.48 12.15 -6.84
CA ILE A 112 3.54 12.37 -5.86
C ILE A 112 3.35 11.45 -4.66
N ASP A 113 4.47 11.06 -4.08
CA ASP A 113 4.53 10.15 -2.95
C ASP A 113 5.26 10.81 -1.77
N LEU A 114 4.56 11.01 -0.66
CA LEU A 114 5.00 11.91 0.42
C LEU A 114 5.58 11.14 1.62
N TRP A 115 6.80 11.50 2.05
CA TRP A 115 7.46 10.83 3.17
C TRP A 115 6.73 11.06 4.51
N VAL A 116 6.52 10.00 5.29
CA VAL A 116 5.88 10.08 6.61
C VAL A 116 6.83 9.95 7.79
N GLY A 117 8.03 9.41 7.56
CA GLY A 117 8.96 8.97 8.61
C GLY A 117 8.84 7.46 8.88
N GLY A 118 8.87 7.05 10.15
CA GLY A 118 8.69 5.64 10.53
C GLY A 118 9.94 4.92 11.03
N GLU A 119 11.10 5.56 11.02
CA GLU A 119 12.33 4.97 11.58
C GLU A 119 12.11 4.57 13.04
N GLY A 120 12.42 3.30 13.36
CA GLY A 120 12.26 2.75 14.71
C GLY A 120 10.81 2.59 15.20
N GLY A 121 9.81 2.86 14.35
CA GLY A 121 8.40 2.67 14.63
C GLY A 121 7.89 1.27 14.26
N ASP A 122 6.63 0.99 14.57
CA ASP A 122 5.96 -0.22 14.08
C ASP A 122 5.63 -0.07 12.59
N ALA A 123 6.22 -0.92 11.75
CA ALA A 123 6.07 -0.85 10.30
C ALA A 123 4.59 -0.81 9.85
N ASN A 124 3.70 -1.59 10.48
CA ASN A 124 2.29 -1.58 10.11
C ASN A 124 1.60 -0.26 10.48
N ALA A 125 1.98 0.36 11.60
CA ALA A 125 1.46 1.67 11.96
C ALA A 125 1.91 2.77 11.00
N VAL A 126 3.12 2.66 10.44
CA VAL A 126 3.61 3.56 9.38
C VAL A 126 2.74 3.38 8.12
N ILE A 127 2.59 2.15 7.62
CA ILE A 127 1.75 1.89 6.42
C ILE A 127 0.29 2.32 6.63
N ASN A 128 -0.29 2.06 7.81
CA ASN A 128 -1.64 2.52 8.10
C ASN A 128 -1.76 4.06 8.11
N CYS A 129 -0.67 4.77 8.45
CA CYS A 129 -0.63 6.21 8.39
C CYS A 129 -0.56 6.72 6.95
N GLU A 130 0.22 6.05 6.11
CA GLU A 130 0.33 6.31 4.67
C GLU A 130 -1.04 6.14 3.98
N ASP A 131 -1.68 4.98 4.21
CA ASP A 131 -3.01 4.67 3.71
C ASP A 131 -4.04 5.72 4.15
N ALA A 132 -4.04 6.10 5.44
CA ALA A 132 -5.03 7.01 6.00
C ALA A 132 -4.98 8.44 5.47
N LEU A 133 -3.84 8.86 4.92
CA LEU A 133 -3.64 10.22 4.42
C LEU A 133 -3.51 10.28 2.89
N THR A 134 -3.51 9.13 2.21
CA THR A 134 -3.57 9.03 0.74
C THR A 134 -4.85 9.68 0.21
N GLN A 135 -4.75 10.39 -0.93
CA GLN A 135 -5.88 11.03 -1.60
C GLN A 135 -5.80 10.79 -3.11
N ASP A 136 -6.88 10.27 -3.70
CA ASP A 136 -7.01 10.04 -5.16
C ASP A 136 -6.91 11.34 -5.99
N SER A 137 -7.17 12.49 -5.36
CA SER A 137 -7.13 13.82 -5.95
C SER A 137 -6.83 14.87 -4.88
N GLY A 138 -5.55 15.13 -4.63
CA GLY A 138 -5.05 16.19 -3.76
C GLY A 138 -4.72 17.45 -4.54
N ASP A 139 -5.16 18.62 -4.06
CA ASP A 139 -4.76 19.92 -4.59
C ASP A 139 -3.36 20.28 -4.05
N VAL A 140 -2.35 20.27 -4.92
CA VAL A 140 -0.95 20.49 -4.56
C VAL A 140 -0.48 21.82 -5.14
N ILE A 141 0.08 22.67 -4.29
CA ILE A 141 0.65 23.97 -4.71
C ILE A 141 2.12 23.75 -5.07
N ILE A 142 2.50 24.10 -6.29
CA ILE A 142 3.87 23.98 -6.82
C ILE A 142 4.58 25.32 -6.66
N ASP A 143 5.83 25.29 -6.21
CA ASP A 143 6.63 26.46 -5.86
C ASP A 143 5.86 27.46 -4.95
N PRO A 144 5.36 26.99 -3.79
CA PRO A 144 4.56 27.78 -2.87
C PRO A 144 5.37 28.93 -2.27
N ASP A 145 4.70 30.00 -1.85
CA ASP A 145 5.32 31.04 -1.03
C ASP A 145 5.65 30.51 0.38
N PRO A 146 6.64 31.09 1.10
CA PRO A 146 7.08 30.58 2.40
C PRO A 146 6.11 30.81 3.58
N ASN A 147 4.97 31.49 3.37
CA ASN A 147 4.06 31.87 4.46
C ASN A 147 2.78 31.00 4.54
N GLN A 148 2.73 29.86 3.85
CA GLN A 148 1.66 28.89 4.02
C GLN A 148 1.59 28.41 5.48
N PRO A 149 0.38 28.13 6.01
CA PRO A 149 0.21 27.59 7.35
C PRO A 149 0.94 26.26 7.53
N VAL A 150 1.61 26.05 8.67
CA VAL A 150 2.27 24.77 8.98
C VAL A 150 1.75 24.19 10.27
N ASP A 151 1.29 22.95 10.23
CA ASP A 151 0.94 22.21 11.44
C ASP A 151 2.21 21.59 12.07
N SER A 152 2.38 21.77 13.38
CA SER A 152 3.53 21.25 14.12
C SER A 152 3.45 19.75 14.37
N GLY A 153 4.60 19.08 14.43
CA GLY A 153 4.71 17.65 14.71
C GLY A 153 4.97 16.82 13.45
N SER A 154 5.42 15.59 13.63
CA SER A 154 5.69 14.67 12.52
C SER A 154 4.41 14.20 11.85
N VAL A 155 4.52 13.71 10.61
CA VAL A 155 3.41 13.03 9.93
C VAL A 155 3.15 11.68 10.59
N PHE A 156 4.20 10.90 10.88
CA PHE A 156 4.14 9.73 11.75
C PHE A 156 5.06 9.88 12.97
N ASN A 157 4.61 9.49 14.17
CA ASN A 157 5.41 9.51 15.39
C ASN A 157 5.80 8.09 15.80
N SER A 158 7.05 7.71 15.54
CA SER A 158 7.59 6.38 15.86
C SER A 158 7.63 6.06 17.36
N SER A 159 7.57 7.06 18.25
CA SER A 159 7.66 6.82 19.70
C SER A 159 6.38 6.23 20.29
N ASP A 160 5.23 6.54 19.69
CA ASP A 160 3.91 6.08 20.14
C ASP A 160 3.05 5.50 19.02
N ASN A 161 3.62 5.38 17.81
CA ASN A 161 2.98 4.90 16.59
C ASN A 161 1.72 5.68 16.20
N SER A 162 1.66 6.96 16.54
CA SER A 162 0.53 7.82 16.16
C SER A 162 0.72 8.44 14.78
N CYS A 163 -0.37 8.47 14.02
CA CYS A 163 -0.45 9.14 12.72
C CYS A 163 -1.04 10.54 12.88
N TYR A 164 -0.52 11.51 12.15
CA TYR A 164 -1.07 12.86 12.06
C TYR A 164 -2.54 12.81 11.60
N GLN A 165 -3.35 13.72 12.12
CA GLN A 165 -4.77 13.83 11.80
C GLN A 165 -5.08 15.22 11.27
N PRO A 166 -5.32 15.38 9.96
CA PRO A 166 -5.64 16.65 9.33
C PRO A 166 -6.87 17.31 9.95
N SER A 167 -6.78 18.61 10.21
CA SER A 167 -7.87 19.41 10.75
C SER A 167 -8.97 19.60 9.69
N GLY A 168 -10.02 18.78 9.75
CA GLY A 168 -11.12 18.77 8.77
C GLY A 168 -11.55 17.36 8.35
N SER A 169 -10.71 16.36 8.61
CA SER A 169 -11.07 14.96 8.49
C SER A 169 -12.00 14.60 9.65
N ALA A 170 -13.31 14.62 9.39
CA ALA A 170 -14.27 14.00 10.28
C ALA A 170 -13.93 12.51 10.34
N ALA A 171 -13.09 12.13 11.31
CA ALA A 171 -12.88 10.75 11.65
C ALA A 171 -14.27 10.12 11.85
N LYS A 172 -14.58 9.06 11.10
CA LYS A 172 -15.58 8.06 11.49
C LYS A 172 -15.05 7.33 12.73
N ALA A 173 -14.84 8.07 13.81
CA ALA A 173 -14.44 7.56 15.10
C ALA A 173 -15.71 7.36 15.94
N ASN A 174 -16.23 6.13 15.93
CA ASN A 174 -17.05 5.65 17.03
C ASN A 174 -16.13 5.50 18.26
N ALA A 175 -15.84 6.61 18.93
CA ALA A 175 -15.18 6.62 20.22
C ALA A 175 -16.21 6.26 21.30
N ARG A 176 -16.10 5.06 21.89
CA ARG A 176 -16.72 4.77 23.20
C ARG A 176 -15.82 5.30 24.32
N PRO A 177 -16.40 5.81 25.42
CA PRO A 177 -15.61 6.39 26.50
C PRO A 177 -14.90 5.29 27.30
N ALA A 178 -13.68 5.59 27.73
CA ALA A 178 -12.87 4.73 28.58
C ALA A 178 -13.53 4.50 29.95
N ALA A 179 -13.73 3.24 30.31
CA ALA A 179 -14.02 2.82 31.68
C ALA A 179 -13.10 1.64 32.07
N ALA A 180 -12.78 1.60 33.36
CA ALA A 180 -11.70 0.86 34.02
C ALA A 180 -11.51 -0.62 33.64
N LYS A 181 -10.24 -1.07 33.71
CA LYS A 181 -9.79 -2.48 33.60
C LYS A 181 -10.59 -3.42 34.50
N PRO A 182 -10.99 -4.59 33.97
CA PRO A 182 -10.55 -5.83 34.61
C PRO A 182 -10.09 -6.93 33.63
N ALA A 183 -9.21 -7.78 34.18
CA ALA A 183 -8.76 -9.13 33.83
C ALA A 183 -8.87 -9.66 32.38
N SER A 184 -7.69 -10.03 31.86
CA SER A 184 -7.35 -11.05 30.87
C SER A 184 -8.51 -11.73 30.12
N ALA A 185 -8.83 -11.21 28.94
CA ALA A 185 -9.53 -11.94 27.89
C ALA A 185 -8.58 -12.14 26.71
N LYS A 186 -8.65 -13.33 26.09
CA LYS A 186 -7.90 -13.75 24.89
C LYS A 186 -8.03 -12.65 23.79
N PRO A 187 -6.97 -12.33 23.03
CA PRO A 187 -7.03 -11.24 22.06
C PRO A 187 -8.16 -11.53 21.07
N ALA A 188 -9.08 -10.59 20.91
CA ALA A 188 -10.02 -10.61 19.80
C ALA A 188 -9.20 -10.41 18.52
N SER A 189 -9.43 -11.26 17.51
CA SER A 189 -8.85 -11.19 16.18
C SER A 189 -8.92 -9.75 15.66
N ALA A 190 -7.79 -9.24 15.17
CA ALA A 190 -7.72 -7.93 14.54
C ALA A 190 -8.78 -7.86 13.42
N LYS A 191 -9.43 -6.70 13.26
CA LYS A 191 -10.33 -6.50 12.12
C LYS A 191 -9.54 -6.76 10.82
N PRO A 192 -10.13 -7.44 9.84
CA PRO A 192 -9.49 -7.67 8.56
C PRO A 192 -9.07 -6.35 7.89
N ARG A 193 -7.84 -6.32 7.38
CA ARG A 193 -7.31 -5.36 6.43
C ARG A 193 -7.95 -5.69 5.07
N SER A 194 -8.99 -4.94 4.68
CA SER A 194 -9.44 -4.91 3.28
C SER A 194 -8.71 -3.80 2.56
N ASP A 195 -8.21 -4.14 1.39
CA ASP A 195 -7.68 -3.31 0.29
C ASP A 195 -8.64 -2.27 -0.35
N ASP A 196 -9.68 -1.81 0.36
CA ASP A 196 -10.65 -0.78 -0.06
C ASP A 196 -11.35 -0.98 -1.42
N GLY A 197 -11.31 -2.19 -1.99
CA GLY A 197 -12.32 -2.65 -2.93
C GLY A 197 -12.31 -2.06 -4.34
N ASN A 198 -11.17 -2.09 -5.04
CA ASN A 198 -11.15 -1.94 -6.49
C ASN A 198 -10.46 -3.11 -7.20
N PRO A 199 -11.22 -4.10 -7.70
CA PRO A 199 -12.68 -4.28 -7.53
C PRO A 199 -13.09 -4.70 -6.12
N THR A 200 -14.33 -4.40 -5.75
CA THR A 200 -14.92 -4.82 -4.48
C THR A 200 -15.05 -6.34 -4.38
N ALA A 201 -15.06 -6.87 -3.16
CA ALA A 201 -15.38 -8.27 -2.87
C ALA A 201 -16.69 -8.70 -3.57
N ASP A 202 -17.73 -7.87 -3.54
CA ASP A 202 -19.02 -8.18 -4.18
C ASP A 202 -18.90 -8.30 -5.71
N GLN A 203 -18.09 -7.44 -6.36
CA GLN A 203 -17.86 -7.54 -7.80
C GLN A 203 -17.13 -8.84 -8.18
N LEU A 204 -16.13 -9.24 -7.38
CA LEU A 204 -15.41 -10.49 -7.59
C LEU A 204 -16.29 -11.71 -7.31
N LEU A 205 -17.05 -11.69 -6.20
CA LEU A 205 -18.00 -12.75 -5.84
C LEU A 205 -19.12 -12.90 -6.87
N ALA A 206 -19.55 -11.81 -7.51
CA ALA A 206 -20.52 -11.88 -8.60
C ALA A 206 -19.98 -12.68 -9.81
N LYS A 207 -18.68 -12.57 -10.10
CA LYS A 207 -18.02 -13.34 -11.18
C LYS A 207 -17.78 -14.80 -10.83
N THR A 208 -17.74 -15.13 -9.54
CA THR A 208 -17.55 -16.52 -9.05
C THR A 208 -18.84 -17.18 -8.56
N ALA A 209 -20.00 -16.56 -8.81
CA ALA A 209 -21.30 -17.08 -8.35
C ALA A 209 -21.69 -18.44 -8.97
N GLN A 210 -21.12 -18.81 -10.12
CA GLN A 210 -21.39 -20.07 -10.81
C GLN A 210 -20.10 -20.85 -11.03
N CYS A 211 -20.09 -22.11 -10.57
CA CYS A 211 -18.95 -23.00 -10.77
C CYS A 211 -19.11 -23.82 -12.06
N ASN A 212 -18.30 -23.51 -13.06
CA ASN A 212 -18.02 -24.42 -14.17
C ASN A 212 -16.82 -25.28 -13.76
N GLN A 213 -17.07 -26.40 -13.09
CA GLN A 213 -16.02 -27.26 -12.57
C GLN A 213 -15.06 -27.72 -13.69
N VAL A 214 -13.77 -27.51 -13.48
CA VAL A 214 -12.68 -27.95 -14.38
C VAL A 214 -11.81 -29.03 -13.77
N SER A 215 -11.86 -29.23 -12.45
CA SER A 215 -11.19 -30.35 -11.79
C SER A 215 -11.96 -31.67 -11.97
N ASN A 216 -11.25 -32.78 -12.10
CA ASN A 216 -11.80 -34.15 -12.11
C ASN A 216 -12.12 -34.63 -10.68
N GLY A 217 -13.02 -33.92 -10.00
CA GLY A 217 -13.45 -34.18 -8.62
C GLY A 217 -13.23 -32.99 -7.69
N THR A 218 -13.40 -33.23 -6.38
CA THR A 218 -13.35 -32.22 -5.32
C THR A 218 -12.17 -32.41 -4.37
N TYR A 219 -11.80 -31.36 -3.65
CA TYR A 219 -10.74 -31.34 -2.65
C TYR A 219 -11.34 -31.18 -1.26
N SER A 220 -10.69 -31.78 -0.27
CA SER A 220 -11.04 -31.63 1.14
C SER A 220 -10.55 -30.28 1.67
N ASP A 221 -11.31 -29.65 2.56
CA ASP A 221 -10.90 -28.40 3.23
C ASP A 221 -11.08 -28.47 4.75
N LYS A 222 -10.66 -27.40 5.45
CA LYS A 222 -10.82 -27.28 6.91
C LYS A 222 -12.28 -27.24 7.38
N ASN A 223 -13.25 -27.07 6.48
CA ASN A 223 -14.69 -27.09 6.81
C ASN A 223 -15.21 -28.52 6.98
N GLY A 224 -14.39 -29.53 6.68
CA GLY A 224 -14.87 -30.90 6.46
C GLY A 224 -15.72 -31.03 5.20
N GLY A 225 -15.64 -30.03 4.31
CA GLY A 225 -16.37 -29.96 3.06
C GLY A 225 -15.59 -30.57 1.89
N GLN A 226 -16.20 -30.50 0.72
CA GLN A 226 -15.61 -30.90 -0.56
C GLN A 226 -15.87 -29.77 -1.56
N THR A 227 -14.83 -29.19 -2.16
CA THR A 227 -14.96 -28.15 -3.19
C THR A 227 -14.26 -28.52 -4.49
N PRO A 228 -14.85 -28.26 -5.67
CA PRO A 228 -14.13 -28.34 -6.93
C PRO A 228 -13.28 -27.08 -7.17
N ILE A 229 -12.41 -27.15 -8.18
CA ILE A 229 -11.83 -25.98 -8.84
C ILE A 229 -12.69 -25.64 -10.06
N CYS A 230 -13.05 -24.38 -10.19
CA CYS A 230 -13.98 -23.86 -11.17
C CYS A 230 -13.24 -22.95 -12.16
N GLY A 231 -13.56 -23.05 -13.44
CA GLY A 231 -13.06 -22.14 -14.47
C GLY A 231 -13.94 -20.90 -14.59
N ALA A 232 -13.30 -19.73 -14.76
CA ALA A 232 -13.94 -18.45 -14.97
C ALA A 232 -13.15 -17.60 -15.98
N GLY A 233 -13.22 -17.96 -17.27
CA GLY A 233 -12.48 -17.25 -18.33
C GLY A 233 -10.97 -17.36 -18.15
N ASP A 234 -10.31 -16.23 -17.90
CA ASP A 234 -8.87 -16.16 -17.65
C ASP A 234 -8.45 -16.36 -16.18
N ALA A 235 -9.38 -16.79 -15.33
CA ALA A 235 -9.13 -17.14 -13.93
C ALA A 235 -9.65 -18.54 -13.59
N TYR A 236 -9.15 -19.07 -12.48
CA TYR A 236 -9.73 -20.21 -11.78
C TYR A 236 -10.09 -19.80 -10.36
N PHE A 237 -11.13 -20.43 -9.81
CA PHE A 237 -11.54 -20.12 -8.45
C PHE A 237 -12.07 -21.34 -7.71
N TRP A 238 -12.08 -21.24 -6.38
CA TRP A 238 -12.74 -22.18 -5.48
C TRP A 238 -13.21 -21.46 -4.23
N THR A 239 -14.11 -22.10 -3.49
CA THR A 239 -14.57 -21.60 -2.19
C THR A 239 -14.40 -22.70 -1.16
N SER A 240 -13.62 -22.44 -0.12
CA SER A 240 -13.29 -23.40 0.93
C SER A 240 -13.19 -22.72 2.29
N GLY A 241 -12.84 -23.47 3.33
CA GLY A 241 -12.23 -22.92 4.54
C GLY A 241 -10.83 -22.40 4.28
N MET A 242 -10.20 -21.86 5.32
CA MET A 242 -8.77 -21.54 5.33
C MET A 242 -8.08 -22.22 6.50
N ALA A 243 -7.08 -23.04 6.25
CA ALA A 243 -6.03 -23.40 7.20
C ALA A 243 -4.85 -22.42 7.06
N VAL A 244 -4.13 -22.22 8.16
CA VAL A 244 -2.91 -21.41 8.17
C VAL A 244 -1.76 -22.31 7.80
N ASP A 245 -1.03 -21.91 6.77
CA ASP A 245 0.22 -22.51 6.34
C ASP A 245 1.38 -21.66 6.87
N CYS A 246 2.34 -22.29 7.53
CA CYS A 246 3.50 -21.61 8.13
C CYS A 246 4.82 -22.05 7.50
N ASP A 247 4.76 -22.74 6.37
CA ASP A 247 5.94 -23.29 5.72
C ASP A 247 6.85 -22.18 5.15
N GLY A 248 8.12 -22.52 4.96
CA GLY A 248 9.15 -21.61 4.47
C GLY A 248 10.14 -21.15 5.53
N GLN A 249 10.41 -19.85 5.59
CA GLN A 249 11.46 -19.34 6.46
C GLN A 249 11.09 -19.46 7.94
N ARG A 250 12.02 -20.02 8.71
CA ARG A 250 11.88 -20.12 10.17
C ARG A 250 11.94 -18.73 10.81
N THR A 251 10.84 -18.34 11.45
CA THR A 251 10.71 -17.07 12.20
C THR A 251 10.30 -17.31 13.66
N ALA A 252 10.11 -16.23 14.42
CA ALA A 252 9.51 -16.33 15.75
C ALA A 252 8.04 -16.80 15.70
N THR A 253 7.35 -16.54 14.59
CA THR A 253 5.93 -16.87 14.39
C THR A 253 5.74 -18.25 13.77
N CYS A 254 6.51 -18.55 12.71
CA CYS A 254 6.44 -19.81 11.98
C CYS A 254 7.71 -20.63 12.25
N ASN A 255 7.57 -21.72 12.99
CA ASN A 255 8.63 -22.67 13.30
C ASN A 255 8.04 -23.97 13.86
N GLU A 256 8.90 -24.95 14.08
CA GLU A 256 8.57 -26.31 14.55
C GLU A 256 7.86 -26.36 15.91
N ASN A 257 7.91 -25.27 16.69
CA ASN A 257 7.26 -25.21 18.01
C ASN A 257 5.88 -24.55 17.96
N THR A 258 5.63 -23.72 16.94
CA THR A 258 4.36 -23.01 16.75
C THR A 258 3.44 -23.75 15.79
N ASP A 259 4.01 -24.54 14.88
CA ASP A 259 3.31 -25.40 13.95
C ASP A 259 3.86 -26.83 14.05
N CYS A 260 2.97 -27.82 14.22
CA CYS A 260 3.31 -29.24 14.30
C CYS A 260 3.96 -29.77 13.03
N CYS A 261 3.67 -29.09 11.94
CA CYS A 261 3.67 -29.61 10.61
C CYS A 261 4.53 -28.74 9.69
N PHE A 262 5.20 -27.74 10.29
CA PHE A 262 6.16 -26.84 9.67
C PHE A 262 7.20 -27.56 8.81
N TYR A 263 7.32 -27.11 7.58
CA TYR A 263 8.40 -27.40 6.67
C TYR A 263 9.22 -26.13 6.40
N ASN A 264 10.55 -26.25 6.40
CA ASN A 264 11.45 -25.09 6.32
C ASN A 264 11.72 -24.60 4.89
N ASP A 265 10.78 -24.85 3.98
CA ASP A 265 10.85 -24.56 2.55
C ASP A 265 9.44 -24.30 2.01
N THR A 266 9.35 -23.65 0.86
CA THR A 266 8.10 -23.48 0.08
C THR A 266 8.38 -23.95 -1.36
N SER A 267 7.37 -24.45 -2.06
CA SER A 267 7.53 -24.92 -3.45
C SER A 267 8.02 -23.84 -4.41
N PHE A 268 7.71 -22.57 -4.12
CA PHE A 268 8.26 -21.42 -4.84
C PHE A 268 9.03 -20.50 -3.90
N HIS A 269 10.04 -19.83 -4.44
CA HIS A 269 10.97 -19.00 -3.68
C HIS A 269 10.82 -17.53 -4.05
N GLN A 270 11.24 -16.69 -3.11
CA GLN A 270 11.38 -15.26 -3.30
C GLN A 270 12.45 -14.95 -4.36
N SER A 271 12.54 -13.67 -4.76
CA SER A 271 13.53 -13.23 -5.77
C SER A 271 14.98 -13.46 -5.34
N ASP A 272 15.25 -13.57 -4.04
CA ASP A 272 16.57 -13.89 -3.48
C ASP A 272 16.88 -15.40 -3.40
N GLY A 273 15.95 -16.24 -3.87
CA GLY A 273 16.06 -17.70 -3.87
C GLY A 273 15.77 -18.36 -2.51
N LYS A 274 15.36 -17.59 -1.48
CA LYS A 274 14.93 -18.16 -0.20
C LYS A 274 13.44 -18.50 -0.20
N PRO A 275 12.99 -19.41 0.68
CA PRO A 275 11.57 -19.71 0.81
C PRO A 275 10.79 -18.47 1.21
N PHE A 276 9.49 -18.44 1.01
CA PHE A 276 8.68 -17.33 1.53
C PHE A 276 8.76 -17.26 3.06
N ASP A 277 8.70 -16.05 3.61
CA ASP A 277 8.43 -15.87 5.04
C ASP A 277 6.91 -15.78 5.22
N ALA A 278 6.29 -16.88 5.65
CA ALA A 278 4.84 -16.96 5.85
C ALA A 278 4.29 -15.91 6.83
N ALA A 279 5.12 -15.40 7.75
CA ALA A 279 4.71 -14.38 8.69
C ALA A 279 4.66 -12.97 8.09
N GLN A 280 5.30 -12.76 6.93
CA GLN A 280 5.43 -11.45 6.28
C GLN A 280 4.76 -11.41 4.89
N VAL A 281 4.87 -12.48 4.10
CA VAL A 281 4.41 -12.51 2.71
C VAL A 281 3.05 -13.19 2.60
N PRO A 282 2.00 -12.50 2.13
CA PRO A 282 0.73 -13.14 1.79
C PRO A 282 0.92 -14.09 0.62
N TYR A 283 0.73 -15.39 0.88
CA TYR A 283 0.66 -16.40 -0.16
C TYR A 283 -0.52 -17.34 0.05
N VAL A 284 -0.88 -18.04 -1.02
CA VAL A 284 -1.88 -19.12 -1.04
C VAL A 284 -1.21 -20.41 -1.46
N VAL A 285 -1.68 -21.51 -0.88
CA VAL A 285 -1.27 -22.87 -1.21
C VAL A 285 -2.24 -23.45 -2.25
N ILE A 286 -1.71 -23.95 -3.36
CA ILE A 286 -2.50 -24.63 -4.40
C ILE A 286 -2.16 -26.13 -4.38
N PRO A 287 -3.14 -27.04 -4.57
CA PRO A 287 -2.85 -28.47 -4.54
C PRO A 287 -1.83 -28.87 -5.60
N LEU A 288 -0.95 -29.82 -5.25
CA LEU A 288 0.03 -30.41 -6.15
C LEU A 288 -0.63 -30.89 -7.47
N PRO A 289 0.07 -30.78 -8.62
CA PRO A 289 -0.46 -31.24 -9.89
C PRO A 289 -0.80 -32.73 -9.86
N SER A 290 -2.02 -33.06 -10.25
CA SER A 290 -2.50 -34.45 -10.27
C SER A 290 -3.51 -34.70 -11.39
N SER A 291 -4.01 -35.93 -11.46
CA SER A 291 -5.13 -36.28 -12.34
C SER A 291 -6.43 -35.51 -12.02
N ARG A 292 -6.53 -34.93 -10.82
CA ARG A 292 -7.68 -34.12 -10.39
C ARG A 292 -7.62 -32.74 -11.01
N TRP A 293 -6.47 -32.07 -10.95
CA TRP A 293 -6.21 -30.82 -11.64
C TRP A 293 -4.70 -30.59 -11.70
N ASN A 294 -4.22 -29.99 -12.78
CA ASN A 294 -2.83 -29.62 -12.97
C ASN A 294 -2.78 -28.12 -13.26
N TYR A 295 -2.29 -27.34 -12.29
CA TYR A 295 -2.24 -25.88 -12.42
C TYR A 295 -1.30 -25.44 -13.56
N GLY A 296 -0.24 -26.21 -13.85
CA GLY A 296 0.71 -25.92 -14.93
C GLY A 296 0.07 -26.09 -16.31
N ASP A 297 -0.70 -27.17 -16.52
CA ASP A 297 -1.51 -27.35 -17.74
C ASP A 297 -2.60 -26.27 -17.87
N ALA A 298 -3.02 -25.71 -16.73
CA ALA A 298 -4.02 -24.65 -16.65
C ALA A 298 -3.43 -23.25 -16.93
N GLY A 299 -2.10 -23.12 -17.08
CA GLY A 299 -1.40 -21.86 -17.31
C GLY A 299 -1.25 -20.99 -16.05
N VAL A 300 -1.24 -21.62 -14.88
CA VAL A 300 -0.93 -20.98 -13.59
C VAL A 300 0.51 -21.33 -13.21
N GLU A 301 1.25 -20.37 -12.68
CA GLU A 301 2.65 -20.53 -12.26
C GLU A 301 2.89 -19.96 -10.86
N GLY A 302 3.92 -20.46 -10.17
CA GLY A 302 4.38 -19.87 -8.91
C GLY A 302 4.66 -18.38 -9.06
N GLY A 303 4.12 -17.60 -8.11
CA GLY A 303 4.13 -16.15 -8.10
C GLY A 303 2.97 -15.47 -8.84
N ASP A 304 2.08 -16.21 -9.53
CA ASP A 304 0.81 -15.66 -10.00
C ASP A 304 -0.01 -15.16 -8.80
N VAL A 305 -0.78 -14.08 -9.00
CA VAL A 305 -1.54 -13.44 -7.93
C VAL A 305 -2.93 -14.04 -7.80
N LEU A 306 -3.41 -14.12 -6.56
CA LEU A 306 -4.74 -14.52 -6.18
C LEU A 306 -5.44 -13.39 -5.44
N ALA A 307 -6.73 -13.19 -5.72
CA ALA A 307 -7.63 -12.50 -4.81
C ALA A 307 -8.20 -13.51 -3.80
N VAL A 308 -8.08 -13.22 -2.50
CA VAL A 308 -8.60 -14.03 -1.41
C VAL A 308 -9.66 -13.22 -0.67
N ILE A 309 -10.89 -13.74 -0.63
CA ILE A 309 -12.08 -12.97 -0.25
C ILE A 309 -12.71 -13.57 1.00
N TYR A 310 -12.87 -12.76 2.05
CA TYR A 310 -13.44 -13.18 3.32
C TYR A 310 -14.25 -12.05 3.98
N HIS A 311 -15.53 -12.29 4.32
CA HIS A 311 -16.45 -11.32 4.95
C HIS A 311 -16.43 -9.91 4.34
N GLY A 312 -16.35 -9.81 3.01
CA GLY A 312 -16.35 -8.54 2.29
C GLY A 312 -14.97 -7.88 2.16
N HIS A 313 -13.92 -8.50 2.69
CA HIS A 313 -12.54 -8.07 2.54
C HIS A 313 -11.86 -8.86 1.43
N VAL A 314 -10.95 -8.21 0.69
CA VAL A 314 -10.09 -8.83 -0.31
C VAL A 314 -8.64 -8.64 0.12
N GLU A 315 -7.85 -9.70 -0.01
CA GLU A 315 -6.39 -9.70 0.12
C GLU A 315 -5.80 -10.22 -1.19
N TYR A 316 -4.72 -9.60 -1.66
CA TYR A 316 -3.98 -10.11 -2.81
C TYR A 316 -2.72 -10.82 -2.35
N ALA A 317 -2.63 -12.11 -2.67
CA ALA A 317 -1.57 -13.00 -2.24
C ALA A 317 -0.98 -13.72 -3.45
N VAL A 318 0.29 -14.12 -3.38
CA VAL A 318 0.93 -14.87 -4.46
C VAL A 318 0.70 -16.37 -4.32
N PHE A 319 0.75 -17.11 -5.42
CA PHE A 319 0.88 -18.57 -5.38
C PHE A 319 2.29 -18.92 -4.89
N GLY A 320 2.41 -19.22 -3.60
CA GLY A 320 3.71 -19.36 -2.93
C GLY A 320 4.12 -20.79 -2.62
N ASP A 321 3.16 -21.69 -2.42
CA ASP A 321 3.46 -23.06 -1.99
C ASP A 321 2.45 -24.09 -2.51
N GLU A 322 2.83 -25.37 -2.50
CA GLU A 322 1.99 -26.47 -2.94
C GLU A 322 1.56 -27.39 -1.81
N GLY A 323 0.26 -27.70 -1.77
CA GLY A 323 -0.33 -28.59 -0.77
C GLY A 323 -0.57 -30.00 -1.30
N PRO A 324 -1.00 -30.95 -0.44
CA PRO A 324 -1.41 -32.28 -0.88
C PRO A 324 -2.43 -32.26 -2.01
N ASP A 325 -2.37 -33.24 -2.92
CA ASP A 325 -3.16 -33.26 -4.17
C ASP A 325 -4.67 -33.55 -3.98
N ASP A 326 -5.11 -33.75 -2.75
CA ASP A 326 -6.50 -34.03 -2.35
C ASP A 326 -7.09 -33.02 -1.36
N SER A 327 -6.31 -31.99 -0.98
CA SER A 327 -6.66 -30.99 0.03
C SER A 327 -6.51 -29.57 -0.55
N ILE A 328 -7.32 -28.60 -0.08
CA ILE A 328 -7.30 -27.21 -0.56
C ILE A 328 -7.74 -26.24 0.54
N GLY A 329 -7.40 -24.96 0.37
CA GLY A 329 -7.81 -23.90 1.28
C GLY A 329 -6.78 -23.67 2.37
N GLU A 330 -5.52 -23.51 1.98
CA GLU A 330 -4.40 -23.17 2.85
C GLU A 330 -3.80 -21.85 2.38
N ALA A 331 -3.39 -21.01 3.32
CA ALA A 331 -2.76 -19.72 3.04
C ALA A 331 -1.87 -19.29 4.20
N SER A 332 -0.91 -18.42 3.90
CA SER A 332 0.11 -18.01 4.87
C SER A 332 -0.47 -17.34 6.12
N TYR A 333 0.32 -17.35 7.20
CA TYR A 333 0.03 -16.55 8.40
C TYR A 333 -0.31 -15.10 8.05
N ALA A 334 0.44 -14.48 7.14
CA ALA A 334 0.22 -13.11 6.70
C ALA A 334 -1.14 -12.94 6.00
N THR A 335 -1.52 -13.84 5.08
CA THR A 335 -2.84 -13.82 4.41
C THR A 335 -3.98 -13.94 5.43
N ALA A 336 -3.89 -14.91 6.36
CA ALA A 336 -4.91 -15.11 7.39
C ALA A 336 -5.06 -13.87 8.28
N LYS A 337 -3.92 -13.32 8.74
CA LYS A 337 -3.88 -12.11 9.57
C LYS A 337 -4.47 -10.90 8.83
N SER A 338 -4.13 -10.72 7.55
CA SER A 338 -4.67 -9.63 6.73
C SER A 338 -6.19 -9.74 6.62
N LEU A 339 -6.72 -10.95 6.39
CA LEU A 339 -8.15 -11.19 6.33
C LEU A 339 -8.85 -11.25 7.70
N GLY A 340 -8.16 -10.95 8.80
CA GLY A 340 -8.71 -11.03 10.16
C GLY A 340 -9.19 -12.42 10.57
N ILE A 341 -8.70 -13.45 9.88
CA ILE A 341 -8.80 -14.85 10.27
C ILE A 341 -7.78 -15.09 11.39
N ASP A 342 -8.08 -15.95 12.36
CA ASP A 342 -7.13 -16.29 13.43
C ASP A 342 -5.85 -16.87 12.80
N PRO A 343 -4.70 -16.20 12.87
CA PRO A 343 -3.52 -16.65 12.14
C PRO A 343 -2.69 -17.65 12.95
N ASP A 344 -3.18 -18.14 14.10
CA ASP A 344 -2.48 -19.17 14.90
C ASP A 344 -2.19 -20.41 14.01
N PRO A 345 -0.93 -20.79 13.78
CA PRO A 345 -0.59 -21.90 12.88
C PRO A 345 -1.14 -23.25 13.34
N LYS A 346 -1.31 -23.43 14.64
CA LYS A 346 -1.74 -24.69 15.24
C LYS A 346 -3.26 -24.82 15.32
N ASN A 347 -3.96 -23.73 15.60
CA ASN A 347 -5.39 -23.76 15.93
C ASN A 347 -6.24 -22.76 15.16
N GLY A 348 -5.61 -21.85 14.43
CA GLY A 348 -6.26 -20.77 13.69
C GLY A 348 -6.88 -21.24 12.38
N GLY A 349 -7.03 -20.32 11.43
CA GLY A 349 -7.82 -20.51 10.23
C GLY A 349 -9.31 -20.27 10.48
N THR A 350 -10.14 -20.64 9.51
CA THR A 350 -11.59 -20.50 9.59
C THR A 350 -12.30 -21.65 8.90
N SER A 351 -13.46 -22.03 9.47
CA SER A 351 -14.39 -22.93 8.80
C SER A 351 -15.44 -22.20 7.94
N ASP A 352 -15.39 -20.87 7.91
CA ASP A 352 -16.27 -20.03 7.10
C ASP A 352 -15.79 -20.02 5.64
N LYS A 353 -16.67 -19.54 4.74
CA LYS A 353 -16.37 -19.49 3.31
C LYS A 353 -15.35 -18.41 2.98
N VAL A 354 -14.20 -18.84 2.48
CA VAL A 354 -13.19 -18.03 1.80
C VAL A 354 -13.23 -18.35 0.32
N THR A 355 -13.25 -17.33 -0.54
CA THR A 355 -13.16 -17.51 -2.00
C THR A 355 -11.78 -17.13 -2.48
N TYR A 356 -11.16 -17.98 -3.28
CA TYR A 356 -9.84 -17.77 -3.85
C TYR A 356 -9.98 -17.69 -5.37
N ILE A 357 -9.39 -16.68 -5.99
CA ILE A 357 -9.43 -16.46 -7.43
C ILE A 357 -8.00 -16.29 -7.91
N VAL A 358 -7.45 -17.26 -8.62
CA VAL A 358 -6.13 -17.16 -9.25
C VAL A 358 -6.26 -16.64 -10.67
N PHE A 359 -5.49 -15.61 -10.99
CA PHE A 359 -5.45 -15.01 -12.32
C PHE A 359 -4.26 -15.55 -13.11
N LYS A 360 -4.49 -16.06 -14.32
CA LYS A 360 -3.38 -16.55 -15.17
C LYS A 360 -2.52 -15.38 -15.66
N ASN A 361 -1.24 -15.66 -15.96
CA ASN A 361 -0.29 -14.69 -16.53
C ASN A 361 -0.11 -13.43 -15.66
N SER A 362 -0.27 -13.59 -14.35
CA SER A 362 -0.33 -12.47 -13.40
C SER A 362 0.87 -12.40 -12.48
N LYS A 363 1.92 -13.19 -12.76
CA LYS A 363 3.14 -13.27 -11.96
C LYS A 363 3.65 -11.92 -11.47
N VAL A 364 3.89 -11.87 -10.17
CA VAL A 364 4.39 -10.70 -9.43
C VAL A 364 5.92 -10.66 -9.49
N SER A 365 6.50 -9.47 -9.60
CA SER A 365 7.94 -9.26 -9.49
C SER A 365 8.22 -7.89 -8.86
N PRO A 366 8.96 -7.81 -7.73
CA PRO A 366 9.47 -8.91 -6.90
C PRO A 366 8.33 -9.70 -6.24
N VAL A 367 8.42 -11.03 -6.21
CA VAL A 367 7.31 -11.91 -5.77
C VAL A 367 7.03 -11.82 -4.26
N GLU A 368 8.05 -11.45 -3.48
CA GLU A 368 7.97 -11.22 -2.03
C GLU A 368 7.40 -9.86 -1.64
N ASN A 369 7.31 -8.93 -2.59
CA ASN A 369 6.85 -7.58 -2.30
C ASN A 369 5.31 -7.56 -2.33
N HIS A 370 4.71 -7.38 -1.15
CA HIS A 370 3.25 -7.41 -1.01
C HIS A 370 2.55 -6.32 -1.82
N GLU A 371 3.10 -5.10 -1.89
CA GLU A 371 2.53 -4.02 -2.72
C GLU A 371 2.49 -4.39 -4.20
N SER A 372 3.50 -5.10 -4.69
CA SER A 372 3.55 -5.59 -6.06
C SER A 372 2.46 -6.62 -6.30
N ALA A 373 2.18 -7.48 -5.31
CA ALA A 373 1.04 -8.39 -5.34
C ALA A 373 -0.30 -7.64 -5.32
N VAL A 374 -0.44 -6.59 -4.51
CA VAL A 374 -1.66 -5.76 -4.47
C VAL A 374 -1.88 -5.04 -5.80
N ALA A 375 -0.86 -4.36 -6.35
CA ALA A 375 -0.97 -3.62 -7.60
C ALA A 375 -1.32 -4.53 -8.78
N GLN A 376 -0.60 -5.64 -8.90
CA GLN A 376 -0.84 -6.65 -9.93
C GLN A 376 -2.19 -7.35 -9.73
N GLY A 377 -2.54 -7.67 -8.49
CA GLY A 377 -3.82 -8.24 -8.10
C GLY A 377 -5.00 -7.37 -8.51
N ARG A 378 -4.99 -6.09 -8.16
CA ARG A 378 -6.02 -5.11 -8.55
C ARG A 378 -6.18 -5.02 -10.06
N LYS A 379 -5.07 -4.98 -10.81
CA LYS A 379 -5.08 -4.94 -12.27
C LYS A 379 -5.80 -6.17 -12.87
N PHE A 380 -5.44 -7.37 -12.45
CA PHE A 380 -6.02 -8.60 -12.99
C PHE A 380 -7.44 -8.86 -12.48
N ALA A 381 -7.73 -8.50 -11.23
CA ALA A 381 -9.07 -8.51 -10.67
C ALA A 381 -10.00 -7.57 -11.45
N GLN A 382 -9.54 -6.36 -11.79
CA GLN A 382 -10.33 -5.41 -12.57
C GLN A 382 -10.61 -5.94 -13.99
N GLN A 383 -9.61 -6.49 -14.67
CA GLN A 383 -9.80 -7.14 -15.97
C GLN A 383 -10.81 -8.30 -15.89
N PHE A 384 -10.73 -9.11 -14.83
CA PHE A 384 -11.67 -10.20 -14.58
C PHE A 384 -13.11 -9.69 -14.36
N VAL A 385 -13.28 -8.58 -13.64
CA VAL A 385 -14.58 -7.92 -13.45
C VAL A 385 -15.11 -7.34 -14.77
N ASP A 386 -14.26 -6.75 -15.60
CA ASP A 386 -14.65 -6.13 -16.87
C ASP A 386 -14.98 -7.15 -17.97
N GLY A 387 -14.49 -8.40 -17.84
CA GLY A 387 -14.91 -9.53 -18.69
C GLY A 387 -14.07 -9.70 -19.96
N SER A 388 -12.75 -9.79 -19.80
CA SER A 388 -11.78 -10.15 -20.86
C SER A 388 -12.12 -11.43 -21.61
#